data_AF-A0A7S3I7F2-F1
#
_entry.id   AF-A0A7S3I7F2-F1
#
_cell.length_a   1.000
_cell.length_b   1.000
_cell.length_c   1.000
_cell.angle_alpha   90.00
_cell.angle_beta   90.00
_cell.angle_gamma   90.00
#
_symmetry.space_group_name_H-M   'P 1'
#
loop_
_entity.id
_entity.type
_entity.pdbx_description
1 polymer ?
#
loop_
_entity_poly.entity_id
_entity_poly.type
_entity_poly.pdbx_seq_one_letter_code
_entity_poly.pdbx_strand_id
1 'polypeptide(L)'
;MGDQMIYFIAQSRVTWLTSLLAEQREAVESLRAPYHAEETRDAKKAEHLAVFNECDANNDGLLDKAEFSVYLMKEHEKRTAHGVPVQSSPSDMTAEQMDGFYGALNAYNPDTEGISFEDFWTFGMKLDIASQ
;
A
#
# COMPACT_ATOMS: atom_id res chain seq x y z
N MET A 1 11.40 -12.42 -7.78
CA MET A 1 10.70 -11.35 -8.51
C MET A 1 10.13 -10.29 -7.57
N GLY A 2 9.48 -10.66 -6.46
CA GLY A 2 8.91 -9.72 -5.48
C GLY A 2 9.87 -8.63 -4.95
N ASP A 3 11.09 -8.99 -4.53
CA ASP A 3 12.04 -8.00 -3.99
C ASP A 3 12.55 -6.98 -5.03
N GLN A 4 12.65 -7.36 -6.30
CA GLN A 4 13.01 -6.42 -7.38
C GLN A 4 11.91 -5.39 -7.62
N MET A 5 10.64 -5.80 -7.51
CA MET A 5 9.50 -4.90 -7.61
C MET A 5 9.45 -3.93 -6.43
N ILE A 6 9.67 -4.43 -5.20
CA ILE A 6 9.75 -3.59 -4.00
C ILE A 6 10.81 -2.50 -4.21
N TYR A 7 11.99 -2.86 -4.70
CA TYR A 7 13.06 -1.89 -4.96
C TYR A 7 12.64 -0.83 -6.01
N PHE A 8 12.03 -1.24 -7.12
CA PHE A 8 11.59 -0.31 -8.15
C PHE A 8 10.53 0.69 -7.63
N ILE A 9 9.52 0.20 -6.92
CA ILE A 9 8.48 1.05 -6.34
C ILE A 9 9.07 1.94 -5.24
N ALA A 10 10.01 1.43 -4.46
CA ALA A 10 10.71 2.21 -3.44
C ALA A 10 11.49 3.38 -4.05
N GLN A 11 12.23 3.16 -5.14
CA GLN A 11 12.95 4.24 -5.84
C GLN A 11 12.00 5.32 -6.38
N SER A 12 10.84 4.91 -6.90
CA SER A 12 9.79 5.85 -7.32
C SER A 12 9.27 6.67 -6.12
N ARG A 13 9.01 6.02 -4.98
CA ARG A 13 8.61 6.69 -3.73
C ARG A 13 9.67 7.66 -3.22
N VAL A 14 10.94 7.27 -3.20
CA VAL A 14 12.06 8.16 -2.79
C VAL A 14 12.11 9.38 -3.70
N THR A 15 12.04 9.18 -5.02
CA THR A 15 12.01 10.28 -5.99
C THR A 15 10.85 11.24 -5.70
N TRP A 16 9.65 10.71 -5.48
CA TRP A 16 8.49 11.52 -5.11
C TRP A 16 8.70 12.27 -3.78
N LEU A 17 9.10 11.59 -2.70
CA LEU A 17 9.35 12.19 -1.40
C LEU A 17 10.37 13.33 -1.48
N THR A 18 11.47 13.14 -2.23
CA THR A 18 12.49 14.18 -2.40
C THR A 18 12.00 15.40 -3.18
N SER A 19 10.98 15.24 -4.03
CA SER A 19 10.35 16.34 -4.77
C SER A 19 9.41 17.21 -3.92
N LEU A 20 8.97 16.71 -2.76
CA LEU A 20 8.07 17.43 -1.85
C LEU A 20 8.78 18.57 -1.10
N LEU A 21 8.00 19.57 -0.68
CA LEU A 21 8.44 20.60 0.27
C LEU A 21 8.77 19.98 1.64
N ALA A 22 9.58 20.68 2.45
CA ALA A 22 9.99 20.18 3.76
C ALA A 22 8.79 19.87 4.69
N GLU A 23 7.84 20.79 4.77
CA GLU A 23 6.60 20.65 5.56
C GLU A 23 5.75 19.47 5.08
N GLN A 24 5.71 19.23 3.76
CA GLN A 24 5.01 18.11 3.16
C GLN A 24 5.66 16.77 3.48
N ARG A 25 7.00 16.70 3.46
CA ARG A 25 7.73 15.50 3.87
C ARG A 25 7.51 15.17 5.33
N GLU A 26 7.55 16.18 6.21
CA GLU A 26 7.31 16.01 7.64
C GLU A 26 5.89 15.48 7.92
N ALA A 27 4.88 15.99 7.19
CA ALA A 27 3.51 15.50 7.30
C ALA A 27 3.38 14.03 6.86
N VAL A 28 4.04 13.65 5.75
CA VAL A 28 4.07 12.24 5.29
C VAL A 28 4.79 11.35 6.31
N GLU A 29 5.91 11.80 6.87
CA GLU A 29 6.67 11.03 7.86
C GLU A 29 5.87 10.86 9.16
N SER A 30 5.19 11.91 9.63
CA SER A 30 4.32 11.85 10.81
C SER A 30 3.18 10.84 10.64
N LEU A 31 2.64 10.71 9.42
CA LEU A 31 1.63 9.70 9.12
C LEU A 31 2.22 8.27 9.08
N ARG A 32 3.49 8.11 8.72
CA ARG A 32 4.20 6.82 8.61
C ARG A 32 4.77 6.33 9.95
N ALA A 33 5.20 7.24 10.83
CA ALA A 33 5.84 6.89 12.10
C ALA A 33 5.08 5.83 12.93
N PRO A 34 3.74 5.85 13.05
CA PRO A 34 3.00 4.84 13.80
C PRO A 34 3.08 3.41 13.23
N TYR A 35 3.42 3.24 11.95
CA TYR A 35 3.62 1.92 11.35
C TYR A 35 4.93 1.26 11.82
N HIS A 36 5.91 2.07 12.25
CA HIS A 36 7.22 1.61 12.68
C HIS A 36 7.35 1.50 14.20
N ALA A 37 6.59 2.29 14.97
CA ALA A 37 6.60 2.20 16.42
C ALA A 37 5.94 0.90 16.91
N GLU A 38 6.66 0.12 17.74
CA GLU A 38 6.18 -1.16 18.27
C GLU A 38 4.84 -1.02 19.00
N GLU A 39 4.66 0.08 19.74
CA GLU A 39 3.45 0.36 20.53
C GLU A 39 2.20 0.56 19.68
N THR A 40 2.34 1.03 18.44
CA THR A 40 1.20 1.36 17.56
C THR A 40 1.08 0.45 16.35
N ARG A 41 2.11 -0.36 16.06
CA ARG A 41 2.16 -1.22 14.86
C ARG A 41 1.01 -2.21 14.83
N ASP A 42 0.70 -2.88 15.93
CA ASP A 42 -0.38 -3.87 15.99
C ASP A 42 -1.75 -3.21 15.79
N ALA A 43 -1.96 -2.02 16.36
CA ALA A 43 -3.17 -1.25 16.14
C ALA A 43 -3.30 -0.83 14.66
N LYS A 44 -2.20 -0.42 14.02
CA LYS A 44 -2.19 -0.10 12.59
C LYS A 44 -2.42 -1.34 11.71
N LYS A 45 -1.85 -2.48 12.08
CA LYS A 45 -2.12 -3.76 11.41
C LYS A 45 -3.61 -4.12 11.51
N ALA A 46 -4.20 -4.00 12.70
CA ALA A 46 -5.63 -4.27 12.90
C ALA A 46 -6.54 -3.31 12.11
N GLU A 47 -6.19 -2.02 12.05
CA GLU A 47 -6.90 -1.02 11.25
C GLU A 47 -6.89 -1.38 9.75
N HIS A 48 -5.73 -1.78 9.21
CA HIS A 48 -5.62 -2.22 7.82
C HIS A 48 -6.36 -3.54 7.56
N LEU A 49 -6.34 -4.47 8.53
CA LEU A 49 -7.07 -5.73 8.43
C LEU A 49 -8.59 -5.48 8.37
N ALA A 50 -9.10 -4.51 9.12
CA ALA A 50 -10.51 -4.14 9.06
C ALA A 50 -10.91 -3.61 7.67
N VAL A 51 -10.09 -2.75 7.05
CA VAL A 51 -10.33 -2.26 5.68
C VAL A 51 -10.20 -3.38 4.67
N PHE A 52 -9.23 -4.28 4.84
CA PHE A 52 -9.07 -5.45 3.97
C PHE A 52 -10.32 -6.33 3.98
N ASN A 53 -10.81 -6.69 5.17
CA ASN A 53 -12.02 -7.51 5.33
C ASN A 53 -13.28 -6.81 4.80
N GLU A 54 -13.32 -5.48 4.78
CA GLU A 54 -14.43 -4.73 4.18
C GLU A 54 -14.41 -4.82 2.65
N CYS A 55 -13.22 -4.99 2.06
CA CYS A 55 -13.02 -5.09 0.61
C CYS A 55 -13.12 -6.53 0.09
N ASP A 56 -12.80 -7.52 0.91
CA ASP A 56 -12.98 -8.96 0.65
C ASP A 56 -14.47 -9.30 0.63
N ALA A 57 -15.12 -9.01 -0.50
CA ALA A 57 -16.56 -9.09 -0.66
C ALA A 57 -17.02 -10.55 -0.73
N ASN A 58 -16.18 -11.42 -1.29
CA ASN A 58 -16.46 -12.85 -1.38
C ASN A 58 -16.15 -13.61 -0.05
N ASN A 59 -15.43 -12.97 0.88
CA ASN A 59 -15.01 -13.49 2.19
C ASN A 59 -14.13 -14.74 2.09
N ASP A 60 -13.25 -14.80 1.09
CA ASP A 60 -12.31 -15.91 0.90
C ASP A 60 -10.94 -15.68 1.57
N GLY A 61 -10.73 -14.48 2.14
CA GLY A 61 -9.49 -14.08 2.80
C GLY A 61 -8.41 -13.56 1.84
N LEU A 62 -8.72 -13.41 0.56
CA LEU A 62 -7.87 -12.89 -0.50
C LEU A 62 -8.58 -11.73 -1.20
N LEU A 63 -7.83 -10.74 -1.67
CA LEU A 63 -8.40 -9.74 -2.58
C LEU A 63 -8.15 -10.19 -4.01
N ASP A 64 -9.23 -10.34 -4.77
CA ASP A 64 -9.15 -10.37 -6.22
C ASP A 64 -8.81 -8.98 -6.78
N LYS A 65 -8.68 -8.87 -8.10
CA LYS A 65 -8.31 -7.61 -8.77
C LYS A 65 -9.34 -6.50 -8.57
N ALA A 66 -10.63 -6.81 -8.57
CA ALA A 66 -11.69 -5.83 -8.37
C ALA A 66 -11.71 -5.33 -6.92
N GLU A 67 -11.61 -6.26 -5.98
CA GLU A 67 -11.56 -5.98 -4.54
C GLU A 67 -10.30 -5.18 -4.17
N PHE A 68 -9.16 -5.53 -4.75
CA PHE A 68 -7.91 -4.80 -4.60
C PHE A 68 -8.01 -3.34 -5.10
N SER A 69 -8.72 -3.12 -6.21
CA SER A 69 -8.94 -1.77 -6.74
C SER A 69 -9.77 -0.91 -5.76
N VAL A 70 -10.80 -1.50 -5.14
CA VAL A 70 -11.61 -0.84 -4.11
C VAL A 70 -10.78 -0.54 -2.87
N TYR A 71 -9.92 -1.48 -2.46
CA TYR A 71 -9.00 -1.29 -1.33
C TYR A 71 -8.07 -0.10 -1.55
N LEU A 72 -7.43 -0.01 -2.72
CA LEU A 72 -6.54 1.10 -3.06
C LEU A 72 -7.26 2.45 -3.04
N MET A 73 -8.51 2.51 -3.51
CA MET A 73 -9.32 3.73 -3.44
C MET A 73 -9.56 4.17 -2.00
N LYS A 74 -9.98 3.26 -1.11
CA LYS A 74 -10.21 3.58 0.31
C LYS A 74 -8.94 4.07 1.01
N GLU A 75 -7.81 3.42 0.76
CA GLU A 75 -6.52 3.84 1.32
C GLU A 75 -6.08 5.22 0.79
N HIS A 76 -6.35 5.51 -0.48
CA HIS A 76 -6.10 6.83 -1.05
C HIS A 76 -6.99 7.90 -0.40
N GLU A 77 -8.30 7.66 -0.31
CA GLU A 77 -9.25 8.57 0.33
C GLU A 77 -8.87 8.89 1.77
N LYS A 78 -8.47 7.87 2.54
CA LYS A 78 -7.98 8.02 3.92
C LYS A 78 -6.75 8.93 3.99
N ARG A 79 -5.74 8.74 3.13
CA ARG A 79 -4.54 9.59 3.10
C ARG A 79 -4.89 11.03 2.69
N THR A 80 -5.74 11.19 1.69
CA THR A 80 -6.22 12.51 1.26
C THR A 80 -7.00 13.22 2.38
N ALA A 81 -7.80 12.50 3.16
CA ALA A 81 -8.52 13.06 4.32
C ALA A 81 -7.58 13.56 5.44
N HIS A 82 -6.37 13.02 5.54
CA HIS A 82 -5.32 13.53 6.43
C HIS A 82 -4.61 14.78 5.89
N GLY A 83 -4.95 15.26 4.69
CA GLY A 83 -4.36 16.45 4.08
C GLY A 83 -2.90 16.29 3.69
N VAL A 84 -2.39 15.06 3.65
CA VAL A 84 -1.02 14.76 3.23
C VAL A 84 -0.95 14.58 1.71
N PRO A 85 0.16 14.98 1.06
CA PRO A 85 0.34 14.69 -0.35
C PRO A 85 0.41 13.18 -0.58
N VAL A 86 -0.14 12.76 -1.70
CA VAL A 86 -0.20 11.37 -2.16
C VAL A 86 0.48 11.27 -3.52
N GLN A 87 1.28 10.22 -3.74
CA GLN A 87 2.10 10.08 -4.94
C GLN A 87 1.27 9.91 -6.22
N SER A 88 0.21 9.11 -6.16
CA SER A 88 -0.70 8.89 -7.28
C SER A 88 -2.06 8.45 -6.74
N SER A 89 -3.14 8.90 -7.40
CA SER A 89 -4.46 8.34 -7.14
C SER A 89 -4.62 7.03 -7.91
N PRO A 90 -5.31 6.01 -7.35
CA PRO A 90 -5.77 4.86 -8.13
C PRO A 90 -6.60 5.26 -9.35
N SER A 91 -7.30 6.40 -9.29
CA SER A 91 -8.07 6.94 -10.43
C SER A 91 -7.20 7.44 -11.58
N ASP A 92 -5.92 7.72 -11.33
CA ASP A 92 -4.97 8.20 -12.33
C ASP A 92 -4.18 7.06 -12.99
N MET A 93 -4.34 5.83 -12.49
CA MET A 93 -3.69 4.64 -13.03
C MET A 93 -4.41 4.15 -14.28
N THR A 94 -3.66 3.81 -15.32
CA THR A 94 -4.22 3.06 -16.45
C THR A 94 -4.56 1.63 -16.02
N ALA A 95 -5.44 0.96 -16.78
CA ALA A 95 -5.72 -0.46 -16.55
C ALA A 95 -4.43 -1.30 -16.56
N GLU A 96 -3.52 -1.05 -17.50
CA GLU A 96 -2.23 -1.77 -17.57
C GLU A 96 -1.36 -1.57 -16.31
N GLN A 97 -1.37 -0.37 -15.72
CA GLN A 97 -0.66 -0.09 -14.48
C GLN A 97 -1.30 -0.81 -13.28
N MET A 98 -2.63 -0.81 -13.21
CA MET A 98 -3.36 -1.54 -12.17
C MET A 98 -3.12 -3.04 -12.28
N ASP A 99 -3.16 -3.60 -13.50
CA ASP A 99 -2.91 -5.01 -13.79
C ASP A 99 -1.48 -5.40 -13.42
N GLY A 100 -0.51 -4.56 -13.78
CA GLY A 100 0.89 -4.76 -13.40
C GLY A 100 1.09 -4.74 -11.88
N PHE A 101 0.42 -3.83 -11.19
CA PHE A 101 0.54 -3.70 -9.73
C PHE A 101 -0.12 -4.88 -9.00
N TYR A 102 -1.36 -5.20 -9.37
CA TYR A 102 -2.05 -6.39 -8.86
C TYR A 102 -1.25 -7.66 -9.16
N GLY A 103 -0.81 -7.86 -10.41
CA GLY A 103 -0.06 -9.04 -10.82
C GLY A 103 1.26 -9.21 -10.05
N ALA A 104 1.93 -8.11 -9.73
CA ALA A 104 3.17 -8.16 -8.95
C ALA A 104 2.95 -8.54 -7.47
N LEU A 105 1.86 -8.05 -6.86
CA LEU A 105 1.47 -8.43 -5.50
C LEU A 105 0.95 -9.86 -5.44
N ASN A 106 0.11 -10.26 -6.40
CA ASN A 106 -0.38 -11.63 -6.53
C ASN A 106 0.77 -12.63 -6.71
N ALA A 107 1.78 -12.28 -7.53
CA ALA A 107 2.98 -13.10 -7.71
C ALA A 107 3.93 -13.12 -6.49
N TYR A 108 3.65 -12.34 -5.44
CA TYR A 108 4.41 -12.38 -4.20
C TYR A 108 4.22 -13.71 -3.47
N ASN A 109 3.01 -14.28 -3.56
CA ASN A 109 2.67 -15.60 -3.04
C ASN A 109 2.07 -16.45 -4.17
N PRO A 110 2.90 -17.25 -4.87
CA PRO A 110 2.45 -18.02 -6.03
C PRO A 110 1.53 -19.20 -5.67
N ASP A 111 1.36 -19.51 -4.39
CA ASP A 111 0.56 -20.64 -3.93
C ASP A 111 -0.95 -20.31 -3.86
N THR A 112 -1.31 -19.02 -3.99
CA THR A 112 -2.70 -18.53 -3.95
C THR A 112 -3.00 -17.62 -5.15
N GLU A 113 -4.22 -17.72 -5.69
CA GLU A 113 -4.74 -16.76 -6.66
C GLU A 113 -5.53 -15.69 -5.90
N GLY A 114 -4.92 -14.51 -5.74
CA GLY A 114 -5.42 -13.41 -4.93
C GLY A 114 -4.35 -12.90 -3.95
N ILE A 115 -4.58 -11.70 -3.41
CA ILE A 115 -3.64 -11.06 -2.48
C ILE A 115 -4.11 -11.30 -1.05
N SER A 116 -3.36 -12.06 -0.26
CA SER A 116 -3.65 -12.22 1.18
C SER A 116 -3.28 -10.97 1.98
N PHE A 117 -3.93 -10.78 3.13
CA PHE A 117 -3.61 -9.67 4.02
C PHE A 117 -2.14 -9.70 4.51
N GLU A 118 -1.62 -10.88 4.86
CA GLU A 118 -0.25 -11.02 5.36
C GLU A 118 0.78 -10.69 4.28
N ASP A 119 0.54 -11.11 3.04
CA ASP A 119 1.42 -10.78 1.91
C ASP A 119 1.39 -9.28 1.62
N PHE A 120 0.20 -8.68 1.60
CA PHE A 120 0.03 -7.25 1.40
C PHE A 120 0.70 -6.43 2.50
N TRP A 121 0.47 -6.79 3.77
CA TRP A 121 1.08 -6.11 4.92
C TRP A 121 2.61 -6.22 4.89
N THR A 122 3.14 -7.42 4.63
CA THR A 122 4.58 -7.66 4.54
C THR A 122 5.21 -6.87 3.40
N PHE A 123 4.58 -6.87 2.22
CA PHE A 123 5.02 -6.07 1.09
C PHE A 123 5.02 -4.57 1.43
N GLY A 124 3.94 -4.07 2.02
CA GLY A 124 3.79 -2.68 2.42
C GLY A 124 4.87 -2.24 3.40
N MET A 125 5.14 -3.03 4.44
CA MET A 125 6.20 -2.76 5.41
C MET A 125 7.60 -2.76 4.78
N LYS A 126 7.90 -3.72 3.90
CA LYS A 126 9.18 -3.77 3.17
C LYS A 126 9.36 -2.56 2.24
N LEU A 127 8.31 -2.19 1.51
CA LEU A 127 8.31 -1.01 0.65
C LEU A 127 8.55 0.26 1.46
N ASP A 128 7.90 0.38 2.61
CA ASP A 128 8.02 1.56 3.45
C ASP A 128 9.45 1.70 4.02
N ILE A 129 10.03 0.60 4.52
CA ILE A 129 11.44 0.56 4.97
C ILE A 129 12.41 0.90 3.83
N ALA A 130 12.18 0.36 2.63
CA ALA A 130 13.04 0.62 1.46
C ALA A 130 12.93 2.06 0.91
N SER A 131 11.93 2.82 1.37
CA SER A 131 11.63 4.18 0.91
C SER A 131 11.92 5.27 1.97
N GLN A 132 12.54 4.90 3.09
CA GLN A 132 13.09 5.85 4.08
C GLN A 132 14.45 6.38 3.58
#